data_AF-A0A8S9W9N1-F1
#
_entry.id   AF-A0A8S9W9N1-F1
#
_cell.length_a   1.000
_cell.length_b   1.000
_cell.length_c   1.000
_cell.angle_alpha   90.00
_cell.angle_beta   90.00
_cell.angle_gamma   90.00
#
_symmetry.space_group_name_H-M   'P 1'
#
loop_
_entity.id
_entity.type
_entity.pdbx_description
1 polymer ?
#
loop_
_entity_poly.entity_id
_entity_poly.type
_entity_poly.pdbx_seq_one_letter_code
_entity_poly.pdbx_strand_id
1 'polypeptide(L)'
;GRKAAGIVRKSVGNLAEVLVLDIDVAAFTTPKRLEKSLNGQEFDLIIIPGLVSADFSRLEKQLETPIRLGPKHAIDLGFVLSSYADVELSTTIPACELLIQQRRDIALSSLAEMEDFASPALLLGHLKIGGDSTIKVMAEIVDATALPDDELIERIHIFQSKGADIIDLGVGMAATAGDVRRTVKAAREVVSVPISIDTLEPELIVAAVGSGVDMVLSLNSGNIPHVAPVISKKDIAAVVIPDSGGGMNSLEANIKSAKDAGISKIIADPVLDPPGQGMVESMTRYKQFRRSHPHIPTFFGVGNITELIDADSVGVNAMLASIAGDVGADILFTPEYSDKARGSIAELKTAAGMTALAARRSTPPKDLGLDLLVLKEKRFRQFDMLPEKFIECEKSYQWMRDPAGSFRISISDQCFRDGEFRQGRIIAMHTKYTIVGDNAKEVLDTALDLGLVSRLDHAAYLGSELMRAELAIKLGRSYSQDDDF
;
A
#
# COMPACT_ATOMS: atom_id res chain seq x y z
N GLY A 1 7.10 4.01 36.05
CA GLY A 1 7.91 5.23 36.25
C GLY A 1 7.02 6.44 36.44
N ARG A 2 7.45 7.40 37.24
CA ARG A 2 6.65 8.56 37.68
C ARG A 2 6.08 9.40 36.54
N LYS A 3 6.88 9.67 35.49
CA LYS A 3 6.44 10.55 34.38
C LYS A 3 5.28 9.97 33.57
N ALA A 4 5.23 8.65 33.41
CA ALA A 4 4.18 7.97 32.65
C ALA A 4 2.95 7.57 33.49
N ALA A 5 3.04 7.62 34.82
CA ALA A 5 2.03 7.06 35.72
C ALA A 5 0.62 7.64 35.49
N GLY A 6 0.51 8.95 35.25
CA GLY A 6 -0.78 9.59 34.97
C GLY A 6 -1.43 9.09 33.68
N ILE A 7 -0.65 8.97 32.62
CA ILE A 7 -1.13 8.48 31.31
C ILE A 7 -1.51 7.00 31.39
N VAL A 8 -0.69 6.18 32.06
CA VAL A 8 -0.96 4.76 32.26
C VAL A 8 -2.27 4.55 33.01
N ARG A 9 -2.46 5.23 34.16
CA ARG A 9 -3.73 5.12 34.92
C ARG A 9 -4.95 5.52 34.10
N LYS A 10 -4.82 6.56 33.28
CA LYS A 10 -5.91 6.99 32.38
C LYS A 10 -6.20 5.98 31.28
N SER A 11 -5.18 5.36 30.68
CA SER A 11 -5.34 4.39 29.58
C SER A 11 -5.87 3.04 30.07
N VAL A 12 -5.36 2.57 31.22
CA VAL A 12 -5.74 1.29 31.82
C VAL A 12 -7.15 1.34 32.43
N GLY A 13 -7.55 2.48 33.01
CA GLY A 13 -8.83 2.60 33.69
C GLY A 13 -8.94 1.57 34.82
N ASN A 14 -9.97 0.72 34.76
CA ASN A 14 -10.23 -0.35 35.73
C ASN A 14 -9.78 -1.74 35.25
N LEU A 15 -9.08 -1.83 34.10
CA LEU A 15 -8.74 -3.11 33.48
C LEU A 15 -7.53 -3.81 34.14
N ALA A 16 -6.66 -3.07 34.83
CA ALA A 16 -5.50 -3.63 35.51
C ALA A 16 -5.02 -2.71 36.65
N GLU A 17 -4.26 -3.26 37.58
CA GLU A 17 -3.56 -2.49 38.62
C GLU A 17 -2.31 -1.80 38.06
N VAL A 18 -2.03 -0.58 38.54
CA VAL A 18 -0.90 0.23 38.07
C VAL A 18 0.17 0.38 39.14
N LEU A 19 1.26 -0.38 38.99
CA LEU A 19 2.45 -0.27 39.84
C LEU A 19 3.40 0.83 39.37
N VAL A 20 3.68 1.81 40.23
CA VAL A 20 4.59 2.93 39.93
C VAL A 20 5.96 2.70 40.57
N LEU A 21 6.94 2.32 39.77
CA LEU A 21 8.34 2.16 40.19
C LEU A 21 9.02 3.51 40.50
N ASP A 22 10.00 3.47 41.41
CA ASP A 22 10.89 4.58 41.80
C ASP A 22 11.95 4.89 40.71
N ILE A 23 11.44 5.31 39.55
CA ILE A 23 12.18 5.77 38.36
C ILE A 23 11.34 6.82 37.66
N ASP A 24 11.96 7.79 37.01
CA ASP A 24 11.22 8.80 36.26
C ASP A 24 10.72 8.25 34.91
N VAL A 25 11.63 7.65 34.14
CA VAL A 25 11.35 7.08 32.81
C VAL A 25 11.03 5.60 32.93
N ALA A 26 9.82 5.21 32.53
CA ALA A 26 9.32 3.84 32.63
C ALA A 26 10.15 2.81 31.84
N ALA A 27 10.76 3.20 30.72
CA ALA A 27 11.62 2.32 29.91
C ALA A 27 12.88 1.82 30.66
N PHE A 28 13.29 2.48 31.75
CA PHE A 28 14.42 2.06 32.59
C PHE A 28 14.04 1.04 33.67
N THR A 29 12.94 0.32 33.48
CA THR A 29 12.54 -0.76 34.38
C THR A 29 13.55 -1.90 34.32
N THR A 30 13.92 -2.46 35.47
CA THR A 30 14.85 -3.58 35.59
C THR A 30 14.25 -4.64 36.53
N PRO A 31 14.65 -5.92 36.41
CA PRO A 31 14.12 -7.00 37.26
C PRO A 31 14.22 -6.70 38.76
N LYS A 32 15.40 -6.28 39.23
CA LYS A 32 15.62 -5.93 40.65
C LYS A 32 14.70 -4.83 41.16
N ARG A 33 14.38 -3.84 40.33
CA ARG A 33 13.49 -2.73 40.71
C ARG A 33 12.04 -3.16 40.73
N LEU A 34 11.63 -3.99 39.77
CA LEU A 34 10.29 -4.55 39.72
C LEU A 34 10.03 -5.44 40.94
N GLU A 35 10.94 -6.38 41.23
CA GLU A 35 10.87 -7.28 42.39
C GLU A 35 10.69 -6.52 43.71
N LYS A 36 11.53 -5.49 43.95
CA LYS A 36 11.46 -4.66 45.15
C LYS A 36 10.11 -3.94 45.31
N SER A 37 9.46 -3.59 44.20
CA SER A 37 8.20 -2.84 44.21
C SER A 37 6.96 -3.71 44.29
N LEU A 38 7.03 -4.99 43.91
CA LEU A 38 5.89 -5.92 44.00
C LEU A 38 5.50 -6.23 45.45
N ASN A 39 6.43 -6.16 46.40
CA ASN A 39 6.19 -6.26 47.85
C ASN A 39 5.25 -7.41 48.29
N GLY A 40 5.34 -8.58 47.63
CA GLY A 40 4.51 -9.76 47.93
C GLY A 40 3.09 -9.74 47.36
N GLN A 41 2.77 -8.79 46.47
CA GLN A 41 1.53 -8.84 45.69
C GLN A 41 1.63 -9.90 44.59
N GLU A 42 0.57 -10.69 44.46
CA GLU A 42 0.44 -11.71 43.42
C GLU A 42 -0.40 -11.16 42.26
N PHE A 43 0.04 -11.45 41.04
CA PHE A 43 -0.64 -11.06 39.80
C PHE A 43 -0.69 -12.25 38.85
N ASP A 44 -1.71 -12.32 38.00
CA ASP A 44 -1.81 -13.33 36.96
C ASP A 44 -0.91 -13.02 35.76
N LEU A 45 -0.63 -11.74 35.53
CA LEU A 45 0.20 -11.23 34.43
C LEU A 45 0.78 -9.86 34.79
N ILE A 46 2.07 -9.67 34.55
CA ILE A 46 2.73 -8.38 34.71
C ILE A 46 3.09 -7.82 33.32
N ILE A 47 2.51 -6.67 32.98
CA ILE A 47 2.82 -5.96 31.74
C ILE A 47 3.81 -4.83 32.04
N ILE A 48 5.00 -4.91 31.45
CA ILE A 48 6.05 -3.88 31.56
C ILE A 48 6.08 -2.99 30.31
N PRO A 49 6.65 -1.78 30.35
CA PRO A 49 6.67 -0.90 29.17
C PRO A 49 7.36 -1.54 27.96
N GLY A 50 6.81 -1.34 26.75
CA GLY A 50 7.34 -1.96 25.52
C GLY A 50 8.71 -1.47 25.05
N LEU A 51 9.31 -0.48 25.71
CA LEU A 51 10.67 0.00 25.41
C LEU A 51 11.73 -0.56 26.36
N VAL A 52 11.35 -1.47 27.27
CA VAL A 52 12.28 -2.10 28.19
C VAL A 52 13.11 -3.15 27.44
N SER A 53 14.44 -3.10 27.60
CA SER A 53 15.38 -4.03 26.97
C SER A 53 16.00 -5.06 27.92
N ALA A 54 15.69 -4.98 29.22
CA ALA A 54 16.22 -5.92 30.21
C ALA A 54 15.54 -7.30 30.14
N ASP A 55 16.27 -8.36 30.48
CA ASP A 55 15.74 -9.74 30.56
C ASP A 55 15.07 -10.00 31.93
N PHE A 56 13.79 -10.41 31.91
CA PHE A 56 12.98 -10.70 33.09
C PHE A 56 12.80 -12.20 33.34
N SER A 57 13.35 -13.08 32.51
CA SER A 57 13.11 -14.53 32.53
C SER A 57 13.42 -15.18 33.89
N ARG A 58 14.44 -14.69 34.61
CA ARG A 58 14.78 -15.18 35.95
C ARG A 58 13.74 -14.79 37.00
N LEU A 59 13.24 -13.56 36.93
CA LEU A 59 12.25 -13.05 37.86
C LEU A 59 10.89 -13.69 37.62
N GLU A 60 10.51 -13.89 36.36
CA GLU A 60 9.29 -14.63 35.98
C GLU A 60 9.26 -16.03 36.59
N LYS A 61 10.37 -16.79 36.53
CA LYS A 61 10.48 -18.10 37.18
C LYS A 61 10.39 -18.06 38.70
N GLN A 62 10.90 -16.99 39.32
CA GLN A 62 10.90 -16.84 40.77
C GLN A 62 9.51 -16.46 41.31
N LEU A 63 8.76 -15.65 40.55
CA LEU A 63 7.42 -15.20 40.91
C LEU A 63 6.32 -16.19 40.50
N GLU A 64 6.63 -17.12 39.59
CA GLU A 64 5.64 -17.99 38.92
C GLU A 64 4.54 -17.19 38.18
N THR A 65 4.83 -15.92 37.86
CA THR A 65 3.93 -14.99 37.14
C THR A 65 4.54 -14.59 35.80
N PRO A 66 3.81 -14.74 34.67
CA PRO A 66 4.24 -14.24 33.37
C PRO A 66 4.55 -12.73 33.37
N ILE A 67 5.72 -12.35 32.84
CA ILE A 67 6.11 -10.95 32.64
C ILE A 67 6.22 -10.69 31.14
N ARG A 68 5.44 -9.75 30.60
CA ARG A 68 5.36 -9.48 29.15
C ARG A 68 5.51 -8.01 28.82
N LEU A 69 6.03 -7.71 27.63
CA LEU A 69 6.13 -6.35 27.11
C LEU A 69 4.75 -5.85 26.69
N GLY A 70 4.38 -4.68 27.20
CA GLY A 70 3.25 -3.87 26.77
C GLY A 70 3.59 -3.00 25.56
N PRO A 71 2.76 -2.00 25.23
CA PRO A 71 3.01 -1.12 24.10
C PRO A 71 4.15 -0.14 24.38
N LYS A 72 4.77 0.37 23.30
CA LYS A 72 5.76 1.46 23.39
C LYS A 72 5.14 2.76 23.93
N HIS A 73 3.87 3.00 23.61
CA HIS A 73 3.11 4.17 24.06
C HIS A 73 2.08 3.78 25.12
N ALA A 74 2.13 4.45 26.27
CA ALA A 74 1.22 4.18 27.38
C ALA A 74 -0.27 4.40 27.04
N ILE A 75 -0.59 5.17 26.00
CA ILE A 75 -1.98 5.42 25.58
C ILE A 75 -2.62 4.18 24.95
N ASP A 76 -1.82 3.27 24.40
CA ASP A 76 -2.30 2.05 23.71
C ASP A 76 -2.57 0.89 24.69
N LEU A 77 -2.26 1.06 25.98
CA LEU A 77 -2.44 0.04 27.01
C LEU A 77 -3.89 -0.41 27.13
N GLY A 78 -4.85 0.51 27.09
CA GLY A 78 -6.27 0.17 27.15
C GLY A 78 -6.69 -0.79 26.02
N PHE A 79 -6.13 -0.62 24.82
CA PHE A 79 -6.40 -1.54 23.70
C PHE A 79 -5.70 -2.89 23.86
N VAL A 80 -4.45 -2.90 24.33
CA VAL A 80 -3.70 -4.13 24.59
C VAL A 80 -4.44 -4.97 25.63
N LEU A 81 -4.89 -4.34 26.71
CA LEU A 81 -5.64 -4.97 27.79
C LEU A 81 -7.08 -5.36 27.40
N SER A 82 -7.68 -4.76 26.38
CA SER A 82 -8.97 -5.24 25.88
C SER A 82 -8.84 -6.47 24.98
N SER A 83 -7.62 -6.81 24.55
CA SER A 83 -7.36 -7.84 23.54
C SER A 83 -6.41 -8.94 24.04
N TYR A 84 -5.93 -8.90 25.29
CA TYR A 84 -4.90 -9.82 25.79
C TYR A 84 -5.36 -11.28 25.88
N ALA A 85 -6.66 -11.54 25.94
CA ALA A 85 -7.21 -12.89 25.95
C ALA A 85 -7.01 -13.60 24.60
N ASP A 86 -6.92 -12.84 23.51
CA ASP A 86 -6.78 -13.36 22.15
C ASP A 86 -5.32 -13.34 21.66
N VAL A 87 -4.38 -12.85 22.50
CA VAL A 87 -3.01 -12.54 22.09
C VAL A 87 -2.00 -12.91 23.16
N GLU A 88 -1.10 -13.83 22.84
CA GLU A 88 0.07 -14.10 23.67
C GLU A 88 1.08 -12.95 23.53
N LEU A 89 1.16 -12.12 24.58
CA LEU A 89 2.14 -11.04 24.64
C LEU A 89 3.57 -11.64 24.71
N SER A 90 4.56 -10.93 24.14
CA SER A 90 5.96 -11.39 24.07
C SER A 90 6.83 -10.82 25.19
N THR A 91 7.93 -11.50 25.49
CA THR A 91 9.01 -11.00 26.35
C THR A 91 10.01 -10.10 25.61
N THR A 92 10.02 -10.12 24.28
CA THR A 92 11.01 -9.40 23.44
C THR A 92 10.38 -8.46 22.41
N ILE A 93 9.16 -8.73 21.98
CA ILE A 93 8.44 -7.90 21.00
C ILE A 93 7.40 -7.03 21.73
N PRO A 94 7.43 -5.69 21.58
CA PRO A 94 6.45 -4.80 22.20
C PRO A 94 5.01 -5.12 21.76
N ALA A 95 4.05 -5.09 22.68
CA ALA A 95 2.66 -5.48 22.39
C ALA A 95 2.05 -4.70 21.20
N CYS A 96 2.38 -3.42 21.04
CA CYS A 96 1.89 -2.64 19.91
C CYS A 96 2.36 -3.20 18.56
N GLU A 97 3.56 -3.79 18.47
CA GLU A 97 4.07 -4.36 17.23
C GLU A 97 3.43 -5.72 16.93
N LEU A 98 3.30 -6.57 17.95
CA LEU A 98 2.57 -7.84 17.84
C LEU A 98 1.13 -7.62 17.38
N LEU A 99 0.44 -6.67 18.02
CA LEU A 99 -0.95 -6.38 17.74
C LEU A 99 -1.15 -5.72 16.37
N ILE A 100 -0.18 -4.94 15.87
CA ILE A 100 -0.26 -4.36 14.52
C ILE A 100 -0.27 -5.48 13.48
N GLN A 101 0.71 -6.39 13.54
CA GLN A 101 0.80 -7.48 12.55
C GLN A 101 -0.42 -8.40 12.64
N GLN A 102 -0.81 -8.81 13.85
CA GLN A 102 -1.98 -9.67 14.02
C GLN A 102 -3.28 -8.99 13.57
N ARG A 103 -3.47 -7.69 13.86
CA ARG A 103 -4.63 -6.94 13.35
C ARG A 103 -4.64 -6.91 11.82
N ARG A 104 -3.47 -6.74 11.20
CA ARG A 104 -3.33 -6.78 9.75
C ARG A 104 -3.71 -8.16 9.21
N ASP A 105 -3.22 -9.23 9.82
CA ASP A 105 -3.52 -10.60 9.40
C ASP A 105 -5.02 -10.93 9.57
N ILE A 106 -5.64 -10.51 10.67
CA ILE A 106 -7.09 -10.62 10.89
C ILE A 106 -7.86 -9.81 9.84
N ALA A 107 -7.41 -8.59 9.53
CA ALA A 107 -8.04 -7.73 8.53
C ALA A 107 -7.98 -8.38 7.14
N LEU A 108 -6.82 -8.91 6.75
CA LEU A 108 -6.62 -9.61 5.48
C LEU A 108 -7.45 -10.90 5.40
N SER A 109 -7.48 -11.70 6.47
CA SER A 109 -8.30 -12.91 6.55
C SER A 109 -9.79 -12.59 6.45
N SER A 110 -10.23 -11.51 7.10
CA SER A 110 -11.60 -11.02 7.05
C SER A 110 -12.00 -10.56 5.64
N LEU A 111 -11.08 -9.93 4.90
CA LEU A 111 -11.28 -9.56 3.50
C LEU A 111 -11.39 -10.78 2.58
N ALA A 112 -10.54 -11.79 2.78
CA ALA A 112 -10.59 -13.04 2.02
C ALA A 112 -11.92 -13.78 2.28
N GLU A 113 -12.36 -13.88 3.53
CA GLU A 113 -13.64 -14.46 3.90
C GLU A 113 -14.81 -13.73 3.25
N MET A 114 -14.81 -12.38 3.28
CA MET A 114 -15.83 -11.58 2.60
C MET A 114 -15.90 -11.91 1.11
N GLU A 115 -14.73 -12.00 0.48
CA GLU A 115 -14.64 -12.30 -0.94
C GLU A 115 -15.12 -13.72 -1.27
N ASP A 116 -14.79 -14.72 -0.45
CA ASP A 116 -15.20 -16.11 -0.65
C ASP A 116 -16.72 -16.28 -0.60
N PHE A 117 -17.39 -15.61 0.35
CA PHE A 117 -18.85 -15.68 0.52
C PHE A 117 -19.63 -14.65 -0.32
N ALA A 118 -18.95 -13.72 -0.98
CA ALA A 118 -19.60 -12.72 -1.81
C ALA A 118 -20.38 -13.33 -2.99
N SER A 119 -21.55 -12.76 -3.25
CA SER A 119 -22.38 -12.93 -4.43
C SER A 119 -22.10 -11.82 -5.46
N PRO A 120 -21.36 -12.12 -6.54
CA PRO A 120 -21.03 -11.12 -7.55
C PRO A 120 -22.22 -10.77 -8.45
N ALA A 121 -22.13 -9.61 -9.08
CA ALA A 121 -23.00 -9.25 -10.22
C ALA A 121 -22.46 -9.80 -11.54
N LEU A 122 -21.13 -9.88 -11.72
CA LEU A 122 -20.51 -10.66 -12.80
C LEU A 122 -19.26 -11.42 -12.34
N LEU A 123 -18.93 -12.46 -13.11
CA LEU A 123 -17.66 -13.19 -13.00
C LEU A 123 -16.78 -12.91 -14.23
N LEU A 124 -15.54 -12.52 -13.99
CA LEU A 124 -14.48 -12.41 -15.00
C LEU A 124 -13.45 -13.52 -14.73
N GLY A 125 -13.66 -14.67 -15.38
CA GLY A 125 -13.02 -15.91 -14.93
C GLY A 125 -13.48 -16.27 -13.51
N HIS A 126 -12.55 -16.27 -12.56
CA HIS A 126 -12.82 -16.49 -11.13
C HIS A 126 -12.96 -15.18 -10.33
N LEU A 127 -12.68 -14.03 -10.95
CA LEU A 127 -12.79 -12.72 -10.29
C LEU A 127 -14.27 -12.31 -10.18
N LYS A 128 -14.73 -12.09 -8.95
CA LYS A 128 -16.06 -11.59 -8.62
C LYS A 128 -16.08 -10.08 -8.75
N ILE A 129 -17.07 -9.51 -9.43
CA ILE A 129 -17.20 -8.06 -9.60
C ILE A 129 -18.64 -7.64 -9.29
N GLY A 130 -18.79 -6.58 -8.49
CA GLY A 130 -20.07 -6.04 -8.05
C GLY A 130 -20.84 -6.92 -7.06
N GLY A 131 -22.09 -6.58 -6.81
CA GLY A 131 -22.86 -7.21 -5.74
C GLY A 131 -22.34 -6.78 -4.37
N ASP A 132 -21.99 -7.75 -3.53
CA ASP A 132 -21.35 -7.54 -2.22
C ASP A 132 -19.86 -7.93 -2.20
N SER A 133 -19.26 -8.20 -3.37
CA SER A 133 -17.82 -8.42 -3.48
C SER A 133 -17.01 -7.16 -3.21
N THR A 134 -15.75 -7.33 -2.82
CA THR A 134 -14.85 -6.19 -2.56
C THR A 134 -14.53 -5.44 -3.85
N ILE A 135 -14.30 -4.12 -3.75
CA ILE A 135 -13.89 -3.29 -4.89
C ILE A 135 -12.58 -3.81 -5.48
N LYS A 136 -12.51 -3.93 -6.81
CA LYS A 136 -11.34 -4.42 -7.54
C LYS A 136 -10.43 -3.29 -8.00
N VAL A 137 -9.13 -3.55 -8.04
CA VAL A 137 -8.14 -2.61 -8.57
C VAL A 137 -7.70 -3.07 -9.95
N MET A 138 -7.96 -2.25 -10.96
CA MET A 138 -7.48 -2.43 -12.32
C MET A 138 -6.29 -1.52 -12.56
N ALA A 139 -5.16 -2.12 -12.95
CA ALA A 139 -3.91 -1.42 -13.17
C ALA A 139 -3.60 -1.31 -14.65
N GLU A 140 -3.43 -0.09 -15.16
CA GLU A 140 -3.09 0.19 -16.55
C GLU A 140 -1.58 0.18 -16.77
N ILE A 141 -1.11 -0.67 -17.68
CA ILE A 141 0.22 -0.54 -18.28
C ILE A 141 0.07 0.39 -19.49
N VAL A 142 0.37 1.67 -19.28
CA VAL A 142 0.31 2.70 -20.32
C VAL A 142 1.22 2.34 -21.49
N ASP A 143 0.66 2.41 -22.70
CA ASP A 143 1.32 2.10 -23.97
C ASP A 143 2.01 0.72 -24.00
N ALA A 144 1.34 -0.30 -23.43
CA ALA A 144 1.82 -1.68 -23.38
C ALA A 144 2.20 -2.24 -24.76
N THR A 145 1.56 -1.76 -25.83
CA THR A 145 1.86 -2.18 -27.20
C THR A 145 3.21 -1.71 -27.73
N ALA A 146 3.77 -0.63 -27.18
CA ALA A 146 5.08 -0.12 -27.55
C ALA A 146 6.23 -0.78 -26.77
N LEU A 147 5.92 -1.46 -25.66
CA LEU A 147 6.93 -2.07 -24.81
C LEU A 147 7.54 -3.34 -25.43
N PRO A 148 8.86 -3.54 -25.25
CA PRO A 148 9.49 -4.85 -25.40
C PRO A 148 8.82 -5.91 -24.49
N ASP A 149 8.84 -7.17 -24.92
CA ASP A 149 8.16 -8.26 -24.18
C ASP A 149 8.73 -8.44 -22.76
N ASP A 150 10.04 -8.30 -22.58
CA ASP A 150 10.71 -8.41 -21.29
C ASP A 150 10.29 -7.31 -20.31
N GLU A 151 10.24 -6.06 -20.79
CA GLU A 151 9.78 -4.93 -19.97
C GLU A 151 8.27 -5.04 -19.63
N LEU A 152 7.44 -5.46 -20.59
CA LEU A 152 6.02 -5.71 -20.36
C LEU A 152 5.81 -6.78 -19.29
N ILE A 153 6.51 -7.91 -19.41
CA ILE A 153 6.43 -9.02 -18.45
C ILE A 153 6.86 -8.56 -17.05
N GLU A 154 7.96 -7.81 -16.94
CA GLU A 154 8.41 -7.28 -15.65
C GLU A 154 7.37 -6.36 -15.01
N ARG A 155 6.77 -5.43 -15.79
CA ARG A 155 5.70 -4.55 -15.29
C ARG A 155 4.47 -5.33 -14.83
N ILE A 156 4.05 -6.37 -15.57
CA ILE A 156 2.93 -7.23 -15.17
C ILE A 156 3.22 -7.89 -13.82
N HIS A 157 4.42 -8.44 -13.62
CA HIS A 157 4.78 -9.04 -12.34
C HIS A 157 4.79 -8.02 -11.20
N ILE A 158 5.35 -6.83 -11.42
CA ILE A 158 5.35 -5.75 -10.43
C ILE A 158 3.91 -5.36 -10.06
N PHE A 159 3.03 -5.15 -11.05
CA PHE A 159 1.64 -4.73 -10.80
C PHE A 159 0.83 -5.81 -10.06
N GLN A 160 1.01 -7.09 -10.41
CA GLN A 160 0.40 -8.19 -9.65
C GLN A 160 0.92 -8.25 -8.22
N SER A 161 2.22 -8.03 -8.00
CA SER A 161 2.81 -8.01 -6.65
C SER A 161 2.27 -6.85 -5.79
N LYS A 162 1.86 -5.74 -6.43
CA LYS A 162 1.18 -4.61 -5.79
C LYS A 162 -0.30 -4.86 -5.51
N GLY A 163 -0.84 -5.99 -6.00
CA GLY A 163 -2.22 -6.42 -5.74
C GLY A 163 -3.23 -5.97 -6.78
N ALA A 164 -2.81 -5.72 -8.03
CA ALA A 164 -3.73 -5.53 -9.14
C ALA A 164 -4.63 -6.78 -9.32
N ASP A 165 -5.94 -6.56 -9.34
CA ASP A 165 -6.94 -7.60 -9.56
C ASP A 165 -7.21 -7.83 -11.06
N ILE A 166 -6.90 -6.84 -11.90
CA ILE A 166 -7.02 -6.88 -13.37
C ILE A 166 -5.83 -6.09 -13.95
N ILE A 167 -5.20 -6.61 -15.00
CA ILE A 167 -4.18 -5.89 -15.79
C ILE A 167 -4.83 -5.35 -17.06
N ASP A 168 -4.81 -4.03 -17.21
CA ASP A 168 -5.23 -3.37 -18.43
C ASP A 168 -4.01 -3.03 -19.31
N LEU A 169 -4.11 -3.38 -20.59
CA LEU A 169 -3.07 -3.15 -21.58
C LEU A 169 -3.45 -1.92 -22.41
N GLY A 170 -2.80 -0.79 -22.12
CA GLY A 170 -2.99 0.45 -22.87
C GLY A 170 -2.48 0.30 -24.31
N VAL A 171 -3.29 0.71 -25.28
CA VAL A 171 -2.95 0.64 -26.70
C VAL A 171 -2.44 1.99 -27.18
N GLY A 172 -1.20 2.01 -27.67
CA GLY A 172 -0.58 3.20 -28.23
C GLY A 172 -1.28 3.71 -29.49
N MET A 173 -1.21 5.02 -29.73
CA MET A 173 -1.87 5.66 -30.89
C MET A 173 -1.46 5.09 -32.26
N ALA A 174 -0.24 4.56 -32.37
CA ALA A 174 0.31 4.01 -33.60
C ALA A 174 0.28 2.47 -33.66
N ALA A 175 -0.36 1.82 -32.68
CA ALA A 175 -0.37 0.37 -32.56
C ALA A 175 -1.16 -0.28 -33.70
N THR A 176 -0.63 -1.40 -34.21
CA THR A 176 -1.32 -2.22 -35.20
C THR A 176 -2.00 -3.41 -34.54
N ALA A 177 -2.89 -4.09 -35.27
CA ALA A 177 -3.46 -5.36 -34.83
C ALA A 177 -2.39 -6.45 -34.57
N GLY A 178 -1.22 -6.34 -35.22
CA GLY A 178 -0.07 -7.22 -34.96
C GLY A 178 0.55 -6.99 -33.59
N ASP A 179 0.73 -5.72 -33.21
CA ASP A 179 1.28 -5.32 -31.92
C ASP A 179 0.36 -5.76 -30.78
N VAL A 180 -0.95 -5.53 -30.92
CA VAL A 180 -1.95 -6.01 -29.96
C VAL A 180 -1.90 -7.53 -29.78
N ARG A 181 -1.80 -8.30 -30.88
CA ARG A 181 -1.66 -9.77 -30.80
C ARG A 181 -0.41 -10.19 -30.05
N ARG A 182 0.73 -9.55 -30.32
CA ARG A 182 2.00 -9.80 -29.63
C ARG A 182 1.88 -9.53 -28.14
N THR A 183 1.43 -8.32 -27.78
CA THR A 183 1.31 -7.85 -26.39
C THR A 183 0.36 -8.72 -25.58
N VAL A 184 -0.83 -9.05 -26.10
CA VAL A 184 -1.78 -9.91 -25.40
C VAL A 184 -1.21 -11.31 -25.20
N LYS A 185 -0.51 -11.87 -26.21
CA LYS A 185 0.11 -13.19 -26.09
C LYS A 185 1.21 -13.19 -25.02
N ALA A 186 2.12 -12.22 -25.07
CA ALA A 186 3.20 -12.08 -24.08
C ALA A 186 2.64 -11.90 -22.66
N ALA A 187 1.63 -11.04 -22.49
CA ALA A 187 0.96 -10.86 -21.21
C ALA A 187 0.30 -12.15 -20.70
N ARG A 188 -0.37 -12.90 -21.58
CA ARG A 188 -1.06 -14.15 -21.22
C ARG A 188 -0.12 -15.25 -20.74
N GLU A 189 1.15 -15.24 -21.17
CA GLU A 189 2.15 -16.23 -20.73
C GLU A 189 2.51 -16.10 -19.24
N VAL A 190 2.32 -14.92 -18.63
CA VAL A 190 2.81 -14.62 -17.28
C VAL A 190 1.75 -14.13 -16.30
N VAL A 191 0.61 -13.65 -16.79
CA VAL A 191 -0.45 -13.09 -15.96
C VAL A 191 -1.26 -14.19 -15.27
N SER A 192 -1.58 -13.98 -14.00
CA SER A 192 -2.47 -14.81 -13.18
C SER A 192 -3.87 -14.22 -12.99
N VAL A 193 -4.04 -12.94 -13.35
CA VAL A 193 -5.30 -12.19 -13.26
C VAL A 193 -5.90 -11.93 -14.65
N PRO A 194 -7.17 -11.51 -14.75
CA PRO A 194 -7.77 -11.15 -16.03
C PRO A 194 -7.03 -10.03 -16.77
N ILE A 195 -7.05 -10.11 -18.11
CA ILE A 195 -6.48 -9.10 -19.01
C ILE A 195 -7.60 -8.26 -19.63
N SER A 196 -7.44 -6.94 -19.57
CA SER A 196 -8.22 -5.96 -20.30
C SER A 196 -7.42 -5.31 -21.43
N ILE A 197 -8.11 -4.79 -22.42
CA ILE A 197 -7.55 -3.96 -23.49
C ILE A 197 -8.26 -2.60 -23.51
N ASP A 198 -7.48 -1.52 -23.52
CA ASP A 198 -8.01 -0.17 -23.65
C ASP A 198 -7.77 0.40 -25.06
N THR A 199 -8.83 0.35 -25.87
CA THR A 199 -8.88 0.98 -27.19
C THR A 199 -10.32 1.13 -27.65
N LEU A 200 -10.60 2.19 -28.42
CA LEU A 200 -11.88 2.42 -29.09
C LEU A 200 -11.92 1.85 -30.50
N GLU A 201 -10.76 1.47 -31.07
CA GLU A 201 -10.61 1.08 -32.47
C GLU A 201 -11.11 -0.35 -32.74
N PRO A 202 -12.17 -0.54 -33.56
CA PRO A 202 -12.78 -1.85 -33.74
C PRO A 202 -11.83 -2.95 -34.21
N GLU A 203 -10.89 -2.62 -35.10
CA GLU A 203 -9.90 -3.59 -35.60
C GLU A 203 -8.99 -4.12 -34.48
N LEU A 204 -8.56 -3.23 -33.58
CA LEU A 204 -7.69 -3.57 -32.46
C LEU A 204 -8.45 -4.36 -31.40
N ILE A 205 -9.70 -3.99 -31.11
CA ILE A 205 -10.59 -4.76 -30.23
C ILE A 205 -10.75 -6.20 -30.76
N VAL A 206 -11.06 -6.36 -32.06
CA VAL A 206 -11.22 -7.69 -32.66
C VAL A 206 -9.93 -8.52 -32.57
N ALA A 207 -8.76 -7.89 -32.77
CA ALA A 207 -7.47 -8.54 -32.62
C ALA A 207 -7.19 -8.99 -31.18
N ALA A 208 -7.46 -8.14 -30.19
CA ALA A 208 -7.30 -8.44 -28.77
C ALA A 208 -8.23 -9.58 -28.33
N VAL A 209 -9.52 -9.48 -28.69
CA VAL A 209 -10.52 -10.52 -28.45
C VAL A 209 -10.11 -11.84 -29.08
N GLY A 210 -9.59 -11.81 -30.32
CA GLY A 210 -9.03 -12.97 -31.00
C GLY A 210 -7.87 -13.62 -30.26
N SER A 211 -7.08 -12.83 -29.54
CA SER A 211 -5.87 -13.24 -28.80
C SER A 211 -6.14 -13.70 -27.37
N GLY A 212 -7.37 -13.49 -26.86
CA GLY A 212 -7.80 -14.02 -25.58
C GLY A 212 -7.71 -13.03 -24.41
N VAL A 213 -8.03 -11.76 -24.63
CA VAL A 213 -8.37 -10.85 -23.51
C VAL A 213 -9.70 -11.27 -22.87
N ASP A 214 -9.86 -10.93 -21.59
CA ASP A 214 -11.06 -11.24 -20.81
C ASP A 214 -12.04 -10.05 -20.81
N MET A 215 -11.55 -8.83 -21.02
CA MET A 215 -12.34 -7.61 -20.98
C MET A 215 -11.93 -6.60 -22.07
N VAL A 216 -12.88 -5.76 -22.50
CA VAL A 216 -12.68 -4.59 -23.37
C VAL A 216 -13.15 -3.33 -22.63
N LEU A 217 -12.31 -2.29 -22.55
CA LEU A 217 -12.54 -1.17 -21.62
C LEU A 217 -13.48 -0.07 -22.13
N SER A 218 -13.63 0.17 -23.43
CA SER A 218 -14.54 1.24 -23.86
C SER A 218 -15.36 0.87 -25.07
N LEU A 219 -16.65 0.61 -24.84
CA LEU A 219 -17.66 0.49 -25.88
C LEU A 219 -18.62 1.70 -25.87
N ASN A 220 -18.93 2.21 -27.06
CA ASN A 220 -19.87 3.30 -27.27
C ASN A 220 -20.70 3.07 -28.55
N SER A 221 -21.57 4.00 -28.92
CA SER A 221 -22.45 3.86 -30.08
C SER A 221 -21.70 3.62 -31.39
N GLY A 222 -20.49 4.18 -31.51
CA GLY A 222 -19.66 4.11 -32.71
C GLY A 222 -18.99 2.76 -32.94
N ASN A 223 -18.64 2.03 -31.88
CA ASN A 223 -17.89 0.77 -32.01
C ASN A 223 -18.72 -0.49 -31.72
N ILE A 224 -19.79 -0.41 -30.91
CA ILE A 224 -20.65 -1.57 -30.55
C ILE A 224 -21.07 -2.40 -31.77
N PRO A 225 -21.60 -1.82 -32.88
CA PRO A 225 -22.06 -2.61 -34.02
C PRO A 225 -20.97 -3.45 -34.68
N HIS A 226 -19.71 -3.01 -34.58
CA HIS A 226 -18.57 -3.65 -35.23
C HIS A 226 -17.95 -4.77 -34.38
N VAL A 227 -17.97 -4.63 -33.06
CA VAL A 227 -17.27 -5.54 -32.14
C VAL A 227 -18.19 -6.52 -31.42
N ALA A 228 -19.47 -6.18 -31.26
CA ALA A 228 -20.44 -7.03 -30.58
C ALA A 228 -20.53 -8.47 -31.14
N PRO A 229 -20.44 -8.72 -32.47
CA PRO A 229 -20.47 -10.09 -33.00
C PRO A 229 -19.31 -10.97 -32.56
N VAL A 230 -18.17 -10.38 -32.17
CA VAL A 230 -16.99 -11.10 -31.70
C VAL A 230 -17.03 -11.23 -30.17
N ILE A 231 -17.44 -10.17 -29.47
CA ILE A 231 -17.58 -10.16 -28.00
C ILE A 231 -18.68 -11.13 -27.55
N SER A 232 -19.88 -11.05 -28.13
CA SER A 232 -21.04 -11.89 -27.74
C SER A 232 -20.82 -13.41 -27.93
N LYS A 233 -19.89 -13.80 -28.81
CA LYS A 233 -19.54 -15.22 -29.03
C LYS A 233 -18.54 -15.76 -28.01
N LYS A 234 -17.94 -14.89 -27.20
CA LYS A 234 -16.95 -15.23 -26.19
C LYS A 234 -17.42 -14.74 -24.83
N ASP A 235 -16.79 -15.26 -23.78
CA ASP A 235 -17.16 -14.93 -22.41
C ASP A 235 -16.49 -13.63 -21.91
N ILE A 236 -16.57 -12.56 -22.72
CA ILE A 236 -15.82 -11.30 -22.54
C ILE A 236 -16.69 -10.23 -21.88
N ALA A 237 -16.12 -9.55 -20.90
CA ALA A 237 -16.75 -8.38 -20.28
C ALA A 237 -16.47 -7.10 -21.10
N ALA A 238 -17.43 -6.19 -21.12
CA ALA A 238 -17.31 -4.91 -21.78
C ALA A 238 -17.67 -3.77 -20.84
N VAL A 239 -16.77 -2.81 -20.72
CA VAL A 239 -17.05 -1.54 -20.07
C VAL A 239 -17.67 -0.60 -21.12
N VAL A 240 -18.84 -0.05 -20.79
CA VAL A 240 -19.64 0.80 -21.68
C VAL A 240 -19.59 2.23 -21.18
N ILE A 241 -19.28 3.17 -22.07
CA ILE A 241 -19.14 4.60 -21.80
C ILE A 241 -20.22 5.41 -22.54
N PRO A 242 -20.55 6.63 -22.08
CA PRO A 242 -21.31 7.56 -22.89
C PRO A 242 -20.53 8.01 -24.12
N ASP A 243 -21.26 8.39 -25.17
CA ASP A 243 -20.69 9.15 -26.29
C ASP A 243 -20.29 10.55 -25.81
N SER A 244 -19.32 11.16 -26.50
CA SER A 244 -18.82 12.50 -26.16
C SER A 244 -19.96 13.52 -26.07
N GLY A 245 -20.08 14.18 -24.91
CA GLY A 245 -21.13 15.16 -24.61
C GLY A 245 -22.53 14.58 -24.37
N GLY A 246 -22.72 13.26 -24.46
CA GLY A 246 -24.04 12.62 -24.34
C GLY A 246 -24.51 12.36 -22.90
N GLY A 247 -23.59 12.35 -21.93
CA GLY A 247 -23.89 12.17 -20.51
C GLY A 247 -24.65 10.87 -20.19
N MET A 248 -25.45 10.89 -19.12
CA MET A 248 -26.12 9.68 -18.59
C MET A 248 -27.08 9.02 -19.59
N ASN A 249 -27.85 9.82 -20.34
CA ASN A 249 -28.82 9.28 -21.31
C ASN A 249 -28.12 8.52 -22.44
N SER A 250 -26.96 9.00 -22.89
CA SER A 250 -26.15 8.29 -23.89
C SER A 250 -25.56 7.01 -23.31
N LEU A 251 -25.07 7.01 -22.07
CA LEU A 251 -24.62 5.79 -21.40
C LEU A 251 -25.72 4.73 -21.33
N GLU A 252 -26.93 5.10 -20.90
CA GLU A 252 -28.06 4.17 -20.82
C GLU A 252 -28.46 3.62 -22.21
N ALA A 253 -28.45 4.47 -23.24
CA ALA A 253 -28.69 4.05 -24.61
C ALA A 253 -27.62 3.08 -25.13
N ASN A 254 -26.34 3.34 -24.82
CA ASN A 254 -25.22 2.47 -25.21
C ASN A 254 -25.28 1.12 -24.47
N ILE A 255 -25.63 1.11 -23.19
CA ILE A 255 -25.85 -0.13 -22.43
C ILE A 255 -26.97 -0.95 -23.05
N LYS A 256 -28.09 -0.30 -23.42
CA LYS A 256 -29.20 -0.98 -24.10
C LYS A 256 -28.75 -1.56 -25.45
N SER A 257 -28.04 -0.76 -26.25
CA SER A 257 -27.49 -1.19 -27.55
C SER A 257 -26.57 -2.41 -27.42
N ALA A 258 -25.67 -2.39 -26.42
CA ALA A 258 -24.78 -3.52 -26.13
C ALA A 258 -25.56 -4.79 -25.75
N LYS A 259 -26.60 -4.68 -24.90
CA LYS A 259 -27.48 -5.80 -24.53
C LYS A 259 -28.25 -6.34 -25.73
N ASP A 260 -28.84 -5.47 -26.53
CA ASP A 260 -29.59 -5.82 -27.73
C ASP A 260 -28.68 -6.50 -28.78
N ALA A 261 -27.39 -6.16 -28.79
CA ALA A 261 -26.36 -6.80 -29.60
C ALA A 261 -25.78 -8.11 -29.01
N GLY A 262 -26.32 -8.58 -27.87
CA GLY A 262 -25.96 -9.87 -27.26
C GLY A 262 -24.77 -9.84 -26.30
N ILE A 263 -24.28 -8.67 -25.90
CA ILE A 263 -23.22 -8.55 -24.89
C ILE A 263 -23.87 -8.71 -23.50
N SER A 264 -23.53 -9.79 -22.80
CA SER A 264 -24.15 -10.15 -21.52
C SER A 264 -23.42 -9.61 -20.29
N LYS A 265 -22.08 -9.49 -20.37
CA LYS A 265 -21.22 -9.02 -19.29
C LYS A 265 -20.90 -7.54 -19.45
N ILE A 266 -21.75 -6.68 -18.90
CA ILE A 266 -21.63 -5.23 -19.01
C ILE A 266 -21.19 -4.63 -17.68
N ILE A 267 -20.21 -3.75 -17.75
CA ILE A 267 -19.81 -2.82 -16.70
C ILE A 267 -20.10 -1.41 -17.24
N ALA A 268 -20.64 -0.53 -16.41
CA ALA A 268 -20.95 0.84 -16.81
C ALA A 268 -19.88 1.81 -16.32
N ASP A 269 -19.48 2.75 -17.17
CA ASP A 269 -18.63 3.87 -16.78
C ASP A 269 -19.37 5.21 -17.00
N PRO A 270 -19.94 5.80 -15.94
CA PRO A 270 -20.47 7.17 -15.93
C PRO A 270 -19.43 8.29 -16.16
N VAL A 271 -18.15 7.92 -16.25
CA VAL A 271 -16.96 8.76 -16.42
C VAL A 271 -16.72 9.65 -15.22
N LEU A 272 -15.55 9.52 -14.58
CA LEU A 272 -15.12 10.40 -13.49
C LEU A 272 -14.39 11.61 -14.07
N ASP A 273 -14.89 12.81 -13.80
CA ASP A 273 -14.33 14.05 -14.33
C ASP A 273 -13.16 14.57 -13.46
N PRO A 274 -12.13 15.19 -14.05
CA PRO A 274 -11.01 15.76 -13.30
C PRO A 274 -11.40 16.87 -12.31
N PRO A 275 -10.55 17.17 -11.31
CA PRO A 275 -10.72 18.32 -10.43
C PRO A 275 -10.86 19.63 -11.23
N GLY A 276 -11.85 20.44 -10.87
CA GLY A 276 -12.15 21.70 -11.58
C GLY A 276 -12.93 21.55 -12.89
N GLN A 277 -13.26 20.31 -13.31
CA GLN A 277 -13.97 20.04 -14.58
C GLN A 277 -15.32 19.32 -14.39
N GLY A 278 -15.88 19.32 -13.19
CA GLY A 278 -17.15 18.65 -12.89
C GLY A 278 -17.03 17.39 -12.02
N MET A 279 -15.92 17.23 -11.29
CA MET A 279 -15.65 16.07 -10.43
C MET A 279 -16.83 15.72 -9.50
N VAL A 280 -17.44 16.70 -8.82
CA VAL A 280 -18.55 16.43 -7.88
C VAL A 280 -19.84 16.05 -8.64
N GLU A 281 -20.09 16.69 -9.77
CA GLU A 281 -21.20 16.37 -10.66
C GLU A 281 -21.07 14.94 -11.18
N SER A 282 -19.85 14.52 -11.56
CA SER A 282 -19.58 13.14 -11.97
C SER A 282 -19.82 12.12 -10.85
N MET A 283 -19.39 12.40 -9.62
CA MET A 283 -19.70 11.55 -8.46
C MET A 283 -21.22 11.43 -8.23
N THR A 284 -21.97 12.51 -8.48
CA THR A 284 -23.44 12.49 -8.42
C THR A 284 -24.03 11.60 -9.52
N ARG A 285 -23.45 11.62 -10.74
CA ARG A 285 -23.83 10.69 -11.83
C ARG A 285 -23.66 9.24 -11.41
N TYR A 286 -22.53 8.87 -10.78
CA TYR A 286 -22.34 7.52 -10.25
C TYR A 286 -23.44 7.12 -9.27
N LYS A 287 -23.76 7.98 -8.30
CA LYS A 287 -24.80 7.69 -7.31
C LYS A 287 -26.19 7.54 -7.93
N GLN A 288 -26.51 8.37 -8.92
CA GLN A 288 -27.76 8.29 -9.67
C GLN A 288 -27.83 6.99 -10.48
N PHE A 289 -26.78 6.65 -11.22
CA PHE A 289 -26.71 5.43 -12.01
C PHE A 289 -26.88 4.18 -11.13
N ARG A 290 -26.14 4.10 -10.01
CA ARG A 290 -26.23 2.96 -9.08
C ARG A 290 -27.65 2.78 -8.52
N ARG A 291 -28.38 3.87 -8.27
CA ARG A 291 -29.79 3.80 -7.83
C ARG A 291 -30.72 3.24 -8.91
N SER A 292 -30.53 3.64 -10.16
CA SER A 292 -31.36 3.18 -11.29
C SER A 292 -30.99 1.77 -11.75
N HIS A 293 -29.72 1.38 -11.63
CA HIS A 293 -29.16 0.14 -12.14
C HIS A 293 -28.35 -0.61 -11.07
N PRO A 294 -28.98 -1.08 -9.97
CA PRO A 294 -28.26 -1.65 -8.83
C PRO A 294 -27.44 -2.90 -9.17
N HIS A 295 -27.82 -3.64 -10.21
CA HIS A 295 -27.20 -4.89 -10.61
C HIS A 295 -26.11 -4.76 -11.69
N ILE A 296 -25.91 -3.56 -12.27
CA ILE A 296 -24.86 -3.35 -13.28
C ILE A 296 -23.62 -2.85 -12.55
N PRO A 297 -22.47 -3.54 -12.65
CA PRO A 297 -21.26 -3.07 -12.03
C PRO A 297 -20.79 -1.74 -12.60
N THR A 298 -20.08 -0.95 -11.80
CA THR A 298 -19.59 0.37 -12.21
C THR A 298 -18.07 0.49 -12.11
N PHE A 299 -17.50 1.08 -13.16
CA PHE A 299 -16.08 1.37 -13.31
C PHE A 299 -15.78 2.80 -12.87
N PHE A 300 -14.70 3.01 -12.13
CA PHE A 300 -14.35 4.30 -11.53
C PHE A 300 -12.87 4.65 -11.80
N GLY A 301 -12.64 5.54 -12.77
CA GLY A 301 -11.32 5.99 -13.22
C GLY A 301 -10.64 6.94 -12.24
N VAL A 302 -10.05 6.41 -11.17
CA VAL A 302 -9.33 7.17 -10.13
C VAL A 302 -8.17 7.99 -10.72
N GLY A 303 -7.50 7.46 -11.75
CA GLY A 303 -6.42 8.14 -12.46
C GLY A 303 -6.77 9.55 -12.95
N ASN A 304 -8.02 9.81 -13.34
CA ASN A 304 -8.49 11.13 -13.78
C ASN A 304 -8.41 12.21 -12.69
N ILE A 305 -8.22 11.82 -11.43
CA ILE A 305 -8.04 12.73 -10.30
C ILE A 305 -6.64 12.64 -9.76
N THR A 306 -6.17 11.43 -9.40
CA THR A 306 -4.88 11.27 -8.71
C THR A 306 -3.69 11.75 -9.56
N GLU A 307 -3.73 11.56 -10.89
CA GLU A 307 -2.67 12.05 -11.79
C GLU A 307 -2.71 13.59 -11.97
N LEU A 308 -3.87 14.21 -11.76
CA LEU A 308 -4.16 15.61 -12.09
C LEU A 308 -4.23 16.52 -10.85
N ILE A 309 -3.65 16.08 -9.74
CA ILE A 309 -3.48 16.89 -8.52
C ILE A 309 -2.03 16.80 -8.02
N ASP A 310 -1.46 17.92 -7.59
CA ASP A 310 -0.12 17.96 -6.97
C ASP A 310 -0.22 17.76 -5.46
N ALA A 311 -0.58 16.54 -5.08
CA ALA A 311 -0.66 16.06 -3.71
C ALA A 311 -0.20 14.59 -3.63
N ASP A 312 0.18 14.13 -2.44
CA ASP A 312 0.58 12.73 -2.24
C ASP A 312 -0.59 11.78 -2.57
N SER A 313 -0.35 10.87 -3.52
CA SER A 313 -1.34 9.88 -4.02
C SER A 313 -1.99 9.10 -2.89
N VAL A 314 -1.22 8.73 -1.87
CA VAL A 314 -1.65 7.95 -0.71
C VAL A 314 -2.92 8.51 -0.05
N GLY A 315 -2.97 9.83 0.19
CA GLY A 315 -4.13 10.48 0.81
C GLY A 315 -5.31 10.65 -0.16
N VAL A 316 -5.00 10.94 -1.43
CA VAL A 316 -5.99 11.11 -2.50
C VAL A 316 -6.70 9.78 -2.78
N ASN A 317 -5.95 8.71 -2.97
CA ASN A 317 -6.43 7.35 -3.22
C ASN A 317 -7.26 6.81 -2.03
N ALA A 318 -6.85 7.09 -0.79
CA ALA A 318 -7.64 6.73 0.39
C ALA A 318 -9.04 7.39 0.39
N MET A 319 -9.10 8.68 0.03
CA MET A 319 -10.34 9.42 -0.07
C MET A 319 -11.20 8.93 -1.24
N LEU A 320 -10.60 8.76 -2.42
CA LEU A 320 -11.31 8.32 -3.63
C LEU A 320 -11.86 6.91 -3.50
N ALA A 321 -11.13 5.97 -2.87
CA ALA A 321 -11.65 4.64 -2.59
C ALA A 321 -12.80 4.65 -1.57
N SER A 322 -12.80 5.60 -0.62
CA SER A 322 -13.92 5.78 0.31
C SER A 322 -15.16 6.32 -0.42
N ILE A 323 -14.97 7.34 -1.27
CA ILE A 323 -16.04 7.90 -2.13
C ILE A 323 -16.58 6.83 -3.08
N ALA A 324 -15.69 6.03 -3.69
CA ALA A 324 -16.05 4.91 -4.55
C ALA A 324 -16.97 3.92 -3.82
N GLY A 325 -16.67 3.57 -2.57
CA GLY A 325 -17.56 2.77 -1.71
C GLY A 325 -18.93 3.44 -1.52
N ASP A 326 -18.96 4.74 -1.23
CA ASP A 326 -20.20 5.48 -1.00
C ASP A 326 -21.09 5.62 -2.24
N VAL A 327 -20.49 5.82 -3.42
CA VAL A 327 -21.24 5.87 -4.69
C VAL A 327 -21.60 4.47 -5.20
N GLY A 328 -20.99 3.44 -4.63
CA GLY A 328 -21.08 2.05 -5.08
C GLY A 328 -20.38 1.90 -6.42
N ALA A 329 -19.05 2.03 -6.43
CA ALA A 329 -18.18 1.64 -7.53
C ALA A 329 -17.56 0.27 -7.23
N ASP A 330 -17.36 -0.55 -8.27
CA ASP A 330 -16.87 -1.92 -8.12
C ASP A 330 -15.45 -2.12 -8.64
N ILE A 331 -14.97 -1.21 -9.49
CA ILE A 331 -13.62 -1.23 -10.06
C ILE A 331 -13.01 0.16 -9.90
N LEU A 332 -11.82 0.23 -9.29
CA LEU A 332 -10.94 1.39 -9.28
C LEU A 332 -9.91 1.20 -10.38
N PHE A 333 -9.86 2.11 -11.33
CA PHE A 333 -8.88 2.10 -12.40
C PHE A 333 -7.81 3.17 -12.18
N THR A 334 -6.55 2.75 -12.24
CA THR A 334 -5.41 3.65 -12.12
C THR A 334 -4.28 3.22 -13.05
N PRO A 335 -3.61 4.17 -13.71
CA PRO A 335 -2.23 3.99 -14.11
C PRO A 335 -1.30 4.27 -12.92
N GLU A 336 -0.01 4.07 -13.13
CA GLU A 336 1.08 4.70 -12.37
C GLU A 336 1.93 5.51 -13.36
N TYR A 337 1.31 6.47 -14.06
CA TYR A 337 1.94 7.14 -15.19
C TYR A 337 2.93 8.20 -14.73
N SER A 338 2.52 9.08 -13.82
CA SER A 338 3.43 10.10 -13.27
C SER A 338 4.24 9.56 -12.08
N ASP A 339 5.41 10.16 -11.87
CA ASP A 339 6.27 9.79 -10.74
C ASP A 339 5.58 9.98 -9.37
N LYS A 340 4.68 10.95 -9.26
CA LYS A 340 3.90 11.23 -8.03
C LYS A 340 2.79 10.21 -7.76
N ALA A 341 2.35 9.48 -8.78
CA ALA A 341 1.30 8.46 -8.67
C ALA A 341 1.87 7.03 -8.58
N ARG A 342 3.21 6.86 -8.64
CA ARG A 342 3.86 5.57 -8.42
C ARG A 342 3.45 5.00 -7.06
N GLY A 343 3.04 3.73 -7.05
CA GLY A 343 2.49 3.07 -5.85
C GLY A 343 0.96 3.10 -5.75
N SER A 344 0.26 3.84 -6.62
CA SER A 344 -1.22 3.95 -6.59
C SER A 344 -1.93 2.60 -6.61
N ILE A 345 -1.37 1.57 -7.26
CA ILE A 345 -1.98 0.23 -7.28
C ILE A 345 -2.05 -0.37 -5.86
N ALA A 346 -0.92 -0.36 -5.15
CA ALA A 346 -0.85 -0.90 -3.78
C ALA A 346 -1.63 -0.04 -2.78
N GLU A 347 -1.62 1.28 -2.99
CA GLU A 347 -2.40 2.23 -2.21
C GLU A 347 -3.90 1.98 -2.36
N LEU A 348 -4.41 1.89 -3.60
CA LEU A 348 -5.81 1.61 -3.87
C LEU A 348 -6.22 0.22 -3.42
N LYS A 349 -5.34 -0.79 -3.51
CA LYS A 349 -5.64 -2.13 -2.99
C LYS A 349 -5.85 -2.10 -1.49
N THR A 350 -4.99 -1.39 -0.77
CA THR A 350 -5.12 -1.20 0.68
C THR A 350 -6.36 -0.38 1.02
N ALA A 351 -6.62 0.71 0.27
CA ALA A 351 -7.77 1.58 0.47
C ALA A 351 -9.10 0.87 0.21
N ALA A 352 -9.20 0.06 -0.85
CA ALA A 352 -10.36 -0.77 -1.14
C ALA A 352 -10.63 -1.76 0.00
N GLY A 353 -9.58 -2.38 0.55
CA GLY A 353 -9.68 -3.23 1.74
C GLY A 353 -10.16 -2.46 2.98
N MET A 354 -9.65 -1.25 3.20
CA MET A 354 -10.12 -0.37 4.28
C MET A 354 -11.60 -0.03 4.11
N THR A 355 -12.04 0.32 2.90
CA THR A 355 -13.45 0.61 2.59
C THR A 355 -14.34 -0.59 2.87
N ALA A 356 -13.94 -1.79 2.44
CA ALA A 356 -14.72 -3.02 2.67
C ALA A 356 -14.84 -3.35 4.17
N LEU A 357 -13.74 -3.28 4.94
CA LEU A 357 -13.75 -3.52 6.38
C LEU A 357 -14.56 -2.48 7.15
N ALA A 358 -14.48 -1.20 6.75
CA ALA A 358 -15.27 -0.11 7.29
C ALA A 358 -16.77 -0.37 7.11
N ALA A 359 -17.18 -0.76 5.89
CA ALA A 359 -18.56 -1.11 5.57
C ALA A 359 -19.06 -2.31 6.40
N ARG A 360 -18.29 -3.42 6.44
CA ARG A 360 -18.64 -4.62 7.23
C ARG A 360 -18.85 -4.32 8.72
N ARG A 361 -18.04 -3.41 9.28
CA ARG A 361 -18.10 -3.02 10.69
C ARG A 361 -19.07 -1.88 10.98
N SER A 362 -19.61 -1.23 9.95
CA SER A 362 -20.39 0.02 10.08
C SER A 362 -19.61 1.09 10.86
N THR A 363 -18.32 1.22 10.59
CA THR A 363 -17.42 2.20 11.22
C THR A 363 -16.68 3.00 10.16
N PRO A 364 -16.16 4.21 10.48
CA PRO A 364 -15.23 4.91 9.60
C PRO A 364 -13.98 4.05 9.27
N PRO A 365 -13.26 4.34 8.17
CA PRO A 365 -12.04 3.62 7.78
C PRO A 365 -10.84 3.97 8.68
N LYS A 366 -10.95 3.63 9.96
CA LYS A 366 -10.00 3.93 11.02
C LYS A 366 -9.83 2.70 11.91
N ASP A 367 -8.60 2.43 12.32
CA ASP A 367 -8.27 1.36 13.29
C ASP A 367 -8.62 -0.05 12.80
N LEU A 368 -8.61 -0.27 11.48
CA LEU A 368 -9.05 -1.51 10.83
C LEU A 368 -8.01 -2.64 10.79
N GLY A 369 -6.73 -2.33 11.07
CA GLY A 369 -5.59 -3.24 10.85
C GLY A 369 -4.88 -3.01 9.52
N LEU A 370 -5.48 -2.19 8.65
CA LEU A 370 -4.88 -1.62 7.45
C LEU A 370 -4.80 -0.10 7.60
N ASP A 371 -3.75 0.50 7.04
CA ASP A 371 -3.59 1.94 6.95
C ASP A 371 -2.73 2.33 5.74
N LEU A 372 -2.71 3.63 5.49
CA LEU A 372 -1.95 4.30 4.44
C LEU A 372 -1.09 5.43 5.05
N LEU A 373 -0.59 5.22 6.27
CA LEU A 373 0.25 6.19 6.96
C LEU A 373 1.73 5.93 6.63
N VAL A 374 2.23 6.59 5.59
CA VAL A 374 3.63 6.45 5.14
C VAL A 374 4.56 7.42 5.88
N LEU A 375 4.31 8.74 5.76
CA LEU A 375 5.15 9.79 6.35
C LEU A 375 4.73 10.18 7.76
N LYS A 376 3.45 9.99 8.10
CA LYS A 376 2.88 10.34 9.40
C LYS A 376 2.78 9.09 10.25
N GLU A 377 2.81 9.28 11.56
CA GLU A 377 2.53 8.20 12.51
C GLU A 377 1.18 8.42 13.19
N LYS A 378 0.53 7.31 13.54
CA LYS A 378 -0.77 7.31 14.22
C LYS A 378 -0.71 7.90 15.63
N ARG A 379 0.43 7.75 16.30
CA ARG A 379 0.65 8.15 17.70
C ARG A 379 2.02 8.81 17.80
N PHE A 380 2.01 10.10 18.12
CA PHE A 380 3.22 10.88 18.23
C PHE A 380 4.05 10.47 19.45
N ARG A 381 5.36 10.29 19.26
CA ARG A 381 6.29 10.06 20.38
C ARG A 381 6.64 11.39 21.05
N GLN A 382 6.61 11.46 22.38
CA GLN A 382 7.13 12.64 23.08
C GLN A 382 8.64 12.71 22.88
N PHE A 383 9.12 13.91 22.52
CA PHE A 383 10.55 14.19 22.46
C PHE A 383 11.09 14.61 23.83
N ASP A 384 12.38 14.42 24.02
CA ASP A 384 13.07 14.92 25.20
C ASP A 384 13.06 16.45 25.22
N MET A 385 12.92 17.02 26.41
CA MET A 385 13.14 18.45 26.62
C MET A 385 14.63 18.74 26.50
N LEU A 386 14.98 19.92 25.99
CA LEU A 386 16.36 20.39 26.05
C LEU A 386 16.85 20.35 27.52
N PRO A 387 18.00 19.73 27.79
CA PRO A 387 18.55 19.69 29.14
C PRO A 387 18.99 21.10 29.56
N GLU A 388 18.93 21.41 30.86
CA GLU A 388 19.37 22.72 31.40
C GLU A 388 20.86 23.00 31.11
N LYS A 389 21.66 21.94 30.98
CA LYS A 389 23.08 22.00 30.62
C LYS A 389 23.26 21.31 29.27
N PHE A 390 23.63 22.08 28.26
CA PHE A 390 23.96 21.60 26.92
C PHE A 390 25.16 22.36 26.36
N ILE A 391 25.80 21.80 25.33
CA ILE A 391 26.83 22.46 24.54
C ILE A 391 26.22 22.70 23.17
N GLU A 392 26.19 23.97 22.72
CA GLU A 392 25.74 24.33 21.38
C GLU A 392 26.79 23.85 20.35
N CYS A 393 26.34 23.20 19.28
CA CYS A 393 27.26 22.70 18.25
C CYS A 393 27.78 23.83 17.36
N GLU A 394 29.06 23.75 16.99
CA GLU A 394 29.67 24.64 15.98
C GLU A 394 29.85 23.89 14.65
N LYS A 395 29.65 24.59 13.53
CA LYS A 395 29.92 24.03 12.21
C LYS A 395 31.42 23.83 12.03
N SER A 396 31.87 22.59 11.79
CA SER A 396 33.24 22.30 11.37
C SER A 396 33.40 22.58 9.88
N TYR A 397 34.46 23.31 9.49
CA TYR A 397 34.66 23.81 8.12
C TYR A 397 35.82 23.16 7.34
N GLN A 398 36.39 22.05 7.80
CA GLN A 398 37.50 21.41 7.08
C GLN A 398 37.11 20.07 6.49
N TRP A 399 36.68 20.10 5.22
CA TRP A 399 36.54 18.88 4.43
C TRP A 399 37.93 18.39 4.01
N MET A 400 38.25 17.15 4.38
CA MET A 400 39.48 16.47 3.99
C MET A 400 39.14 15.11 3.42
N ARG A 401 39.75 14.78 2.27
CA ARG A 401 39.55 13.48 1.63
C ARG A 401 40.11 12.36 2.49
N ASP A 402 39.36 11.27 2.64
CA ASP A 402 39.84 10.08 3.33
C ASP A 402 40.96 9.39 2.52
N PRO A 403 42.13 9.14 3.12
CA PRO A 403 43.22 8.41 2.49
C PRO A 403 42.85 7.00 1.99
N ALA A 404 41.86 6.35 2.60
CA ALA A 404 41.41 5.02 2.20
C ALA A 404 40.71 5.01 0.84
N GLY A 405 40.17 6.17 0.42
CA GLY A 405 39.48 6.39 -0.84
C GLY A 405 38.15 7.11 -0.65
N SER A 406 37.36 7.18 -1.72
CA SER A 406 36.07 7.89 -1.73
C SER A 406 34.96 6.95 -2.16
N PHE A 407 33.76 7.20 -1.65
CA PHE A 407 32.57 6.46 -2.02
C PHE A 407 31.69 7.28 -2.97
N ARG A 408 31.15 6.60 -3.97
CA ARG A 408 29.99 7.07 -4.74
C ARG A 408 28.79 6.23 -4.32
N ILE A 409 27.74 6.88 -3.84
CA ILE A 409 26.50 6.21 -3.42
C ILE A 409 25.45 6.37 -4.51
N SER A 410 24.69 5.31 -4.74
CA SER A 410 23.55 5.27 -5.66
C SER A 410 22.54 4.24 -5.18
N ILE A 411 21.34 4.21 -5.77
CA ILE A 411 20.29 3.23 -5.47
C ILE A 411 19.89 2.49 -6.75
N SER A 412 19.51 1.22 -6.63
CA SER A 412 18.90 0.46 -7.73
C SER A 412 17.38 0.63 -7.75
N ASP A 413 16.76 0.39 -8.91
CA ASP A 413 15.31 0.29 -9.02
C ASP A 413 14.80 -1.02 -8.38
N GLN A 414 13.49 -1.08 -8.14
CA GLN A 414 12.77 -2.31 -7.82
C GLN A 414 12.73 -3.24 -9.05
N CYS A 415 12.71 -4.55 -8.83
CA CYS A 415 12.67 -5.51 -9.93
C CYS A 415 11.92 -6.79 -9.52
N PHE A 416 11.53 -7.57 -10.52
CA PHE A 416 11.03 -8.93 -10.30
C PHE A 416 12.06 -9.94 -10.81
N ARG A 417 12.65 -10.72 -9.90
CA ARG A 417 13.71 -11.70 -10.23
C ARG A 417 13.57 -12.97 -9.41
N ASP A 418 13.83 -14.11 -10.05
CA ASP A 418 13.73 -15.45 -9.43
C ASP A 418 12.32 -15.76 -8.87
N GLY A 419 11.28 -15.18 -9.47
CA GLY A 419 9.89 -15.35 -9.02
C GLY A 419 9.49 -14.47 -7.84
N GLU A 420 10.35 -13.56 -7.40
CA GLU A 420 10.11 -12.70 -6.24
C GLU A 420 10.28 -11.21 -6.59
N PHE A 421 9.40 -10.39 -6.01
CA PHE A 421 9.54 -8.94 -6.04
C PHE A 421 10.66 -8.51 -5.09
N ARG A 422 11.58 -7.69 -5.58
CA ARG A 422 12.71 -7.15 -4.80
C ARG A 422 12.69 -5.63 -4.83
N GLN A 423 12.79 -5.02 -3.65
CA GLN A 423 12.96 -3.57 -3.54
C GLN A 423 14.33 -3.13 -4.06
N GLY A 424 14.46 -1.82 -4.30
CA GLY A 424 15.74 -1.19 -4.60
C GLY A 424 16.77 -1.39 -3.49
N ARG A 425 18.05 -1.38 -3.83
CA ARG A 425 19.17 -1.60 -2.90
C ARG A 425 20.14 -0.44 -2.95
N ILE A 426 20.85 -0.22 -1.84
CA ILE A 426 21.91 0.78 -1.75
C ILE A 426 23.16 0.22 -2.44
N ILE A 427 23.77 1.00 -3.31
CA ILE A 427 25.01 0.67 -4.02
C ILE A 427 26.08 1.67 -3.60
N ALA A 428 27.07 1.20 -2.83
CA ALA A 428 28.23 1.98 -2.40
C ALA A 428 29.47 1.54 -3.20
N MET A 429 29.89 2.39 -4.13
CA MET A 429 31.05 2.14 -4.98
C MET A 429 32.29 2.79 -4.38
N HIS A 430 33.27 1.97 -4.02
CA HIS A 430 34.60 2.39 -3.62
C HIS A 430 35.63 2.04 -4.71
N THR A 431 36.81 2.66 -4.69
CA THR A 431 37.88 2.37 -5.66
C THR A 431 38.37 0.91 -5.63
N LYS A 432 38.11 0.20 -4.53
CA LYS A 432 38.54 -1.20 -4.31
C LYS A 432 37.41 -2.22 -4.44
N TYR A 433 36.19 -1.86 -4.03
CA TYR A 433 35.05 -2.78 -3.92
C TYR A 433 33.74 -2.04 -4.21
N THR A 434 32.71 -2.79 -4.60
CA THR A 434 31.33 -2.31 -4.64
C THR A 434 30.53 -3.09 -3.61
N ILE A 435 29.92 -2.39 -2.66
CA ILE A 435 29.08 -2.97 -1.62
C ILE A 435 27.63 -2.70 -1.99
N VAL A 436 26.81 -3.74 -1.96
CA VAL A 436 25.36 -3.65 -2.20
C VAL A 436 24.63 -4.21 -1.00
N GLY A 437 23.72 -3.44 -0.41
CA GLY A 437 23.01 -3.83 0.80
C GLY A 437 21.61 -3.22 0.90
N ASP A 438 20.82 -3.76 1.82
CA ASP A 438 19.40 -3.42 1.98
C ASP A 438 19.19 -2.30 3.00
N ASN A 439 20.18 -2.03 3.84
CA ASN A 439 20.16 -0.91 4.79
C ASN A 439 21.54 -0.28 4.97
N ALA A 440 21.53 0.98 5.44
CA ALA A 440 22.69 1.81 5.62
C ALA A 440 23.70 1.20 6.59
N LYS A 441 23.20 0.55 7.66
CA LYS A 441 24.05 -0.03 8.69
C LYS A 441 24.89 -1.18 8.15
N GLU A 442 24.28 -2.14 7.44
CA GLU A 442 25.00 -3.27 6.86
C GLU A 442 26.06 -2.84 5.85
N VAL A 443 25.73 -1.83 5.02
CA VAL A 443 26.68 -1.28 4.04
C VAL A 443 27.85 -0.60 4.76
N LEU A 444 27.58 0.17 5.81
CA LEU A 444 28.63 0.85 6.60
C LEU A 444 29.50 -0.15 7.36
N ASP A 445 28.90 -1.11 8.06
CA ASP A 445 29.61 -2.15 8.82
C ASP A 445 30.53 -2.94 7.88
N THR A 446 30.05 -3.32 6.70
CA THR A 446 30.85 -3.99 5.67
C THR A 446 32.01 -3.12 5.18
N ALA A 447 31.78 -1.82 4.96
CA ALA A 447 32.84 -0.90 4.53
C ALA A 447 33.93 -0.74 5.60
N LEU A 448 33.56 -0.74 6.88
CA LEU A 448 34.48 -0.68 8.01
C LEU A 448 35.30 -1.98 8.15
N ASP A 449 34.64 -3.14 8.08
CA ASP A 449 35.29 -4.45 8.15
C ASP A 449 36.32 -4.65 7.02
N LEU A 450 36.04 -4.09 5.84
CA LEU A 450 36.96 -4.09 4.70
C LEU A 450 38.05 -3.01 4.76
N GLY A 451 38.07 -2.17 5.82
CA GLY A 451 39.07 -1.12 6.01
C GLY A 451 39.01 -0.03 4.92
N LEU A 452 37.82 0.28 4.42
CA LEU A 452 37.62 1.25 3.32
C LEU A 452 37.41 2.69 3.80
N VAL A 453 37.34 2.90 5.12
CA VAL A 453 37.24 4.21 5.77
C VAL A 453 38.34 4.29 6.82
N SER A 454 39.14 5.35 6.80
CA SER A 454 40.23 5.56 7.76
C SER A 454 40.01 6.75 8.69
N ARG A 455 39.01 7.60 8.41
CA ARG A 455 38.70 8.77 9.22
C ARG A 455 37.27 8.73 9.79
N LEU A 456 37.12 9.19 11.03
CA LEU A 456 35.83 9.20 11.74
C LEU A 456 34.83 10.21 11.15
N ASP A 457 35.30 11.35 10.66
CA ASP A 457 34.47 12.35 9.98
C ASP A 457 33.88 11.79 8.67
N HIS A 458 34.68 11.05 7.91
CA HIS A 458 34.23 10.37 6.70
C HIS A 458 33.25 9.23 7.01
N ALA A 459 33.49 8.46 8.08
CA ALA A 459 32.54 7.44 8.54
C ALA A 459 31.17 8.05 8.89
N ALA A 460 31.16 9.21 9.57
CA ALA A 460 29.93 9.93 9.92
C ALA A 460 29.20 10.46 8.69
N TYR A 461 29.92 11.05 7.74
CA TYR A 461 29.35 11.49 6.45
C TYR A 461 28.76 10.31 5.67
N LEU A 462 29.52 9.22 5.53
CA LEU A 462 29.08 8.02 4.82
C LEU A 462 27.81 7.45 5.45
N GLY A 463 27.74 7.36 6.79
CA GLY A 463 26.53 6.92 7.49
C GLY A 463 25.31 7.81 7.19
N SER A 464 25.48 9.13 7.12
CA SER A 464 24.41 10.07 6.75
C SER A 464 23.92 9.86 5.32
N GLU A 465 24.83 9.74 4.36
CA GLU A 465 24.48 9.53 2.95
C GLU A 465 23.82 8.16 2.70
N LEU A 466 24.33 7.11 3.33
CA LEU A 466 23.72 5.79 3.27
C LEU A 466 22.31 5.79 3.87
N MET A 467 22.09 6.50 4.98
CA MET A 467 20.76 6.65 5.58
C MET A 467 19.80 7.40 4.66
N ARG A 468 20.26 8.46 3.96
CA ARG A 468 19.46 9.16 2.95
C ARG A 468 19.09 8.25 1.79
N ALA A 469 20.04 7.44 1.30
CA ALA A 469 19.78 6.45 0.25
C ALA A 469 18.75 5.39 0.69
N GLU A 470 18.86 4.90 1.94
CA GLU A 470 17.90 3.96 2.52
C GLU A 470 16.49 4.58 2.61
N LEU A 471 16.39 5.83 3.07
CA LEU A 471 15.12 6.54 3.14
C LEU A 471 14.54 6.79 1.74
N ALA A 472 15.37 7.09 0.74
CA ALA A 472 14.93 7.28 -0.63
C ALA A 472 14.23 6.03 -1.17
N ILE A 473 14.85 4.85 -0.98
CA ILE A 473 14.27 3.56 -1.37
C ILE A 473 12.94 3.33 -0.64
N LYS A 474 12.93 3.51 0.69
CA LYS A 474 11.73 3.27 1.51
C LYS A 474 10.56 4.19 1.16
N LEU A 475 10.85 5.42 0.74
CA LEU A 475 9.85 6.43 0.38
C LEU A 475 9.55 6.48 -1.13
N GLY A 476 10.24 5.68 -1.95
CA GLY A 476 10.12 5.75 -3.40
C GLY A 476 10.57 7.09 -4.01
N ARG A 477 11.50 7.79 -3.35
CA ARG A 477 12.02 9.09 -3.81
C ARG A 477 13.32 8.95 -4.58
N SER A 478 13.61 9.93 -5.43
CA SER A 478 14.91 10.07 -6.08
C SER A 478 16.01 10.29 -5.04
N TYR A 479 17.19 9.75 -5.33
CA TYR A 479 18.40 9.98 -4.54
C TYR A 479 19.53 10.45 -5.43
N SER A 480 20.23 11.46 -4.98
CA SER A 480 21.48 11.95 -5.54
C SER A 480 22.38 12.35 -4.37
N GLN A 481 23.62 11.87 -4.40
CA GLN A 481 24.57 12.11 -3.33
C GLN A 481 24.87 13.61 -3.23
N ASP A 482 24.93 14.14 -2.01
CA ASP A 482 25.15 15.56 -1.68
C ASP A 482 24.01 16.53 -2.05
N ASP A 483 22.92 16.06 -2.65
CA ASP A 483 21.72 16.87 -2.88
C ASP A 483 20.85 16.99 -1.61
N ASP A 484 19.97 17.98 -1.58
CA ASP A 484 18.96 18.12 -0.54
C ASP A 484 17.96 16.95 -0.63
N PHE A 485 17.78 16.23 0.48
CA PHE A 485 16.88 15.07 0.57
C PHE A 485 15.44 15.49 0.84
#